data_AF-A0A961JQB7-F1
#
_entry.id   AF-A0A961JQB7-F1
#
_cell.length_a   1.000
_cell.length_b   1.000
_cell.length_c   1.000
_cell.angle_alpha   90.00
_cell.angle_beta   90.00
_cell.angle_gamma   90.00
#
_symmetry.space_group_name_H-M   'P 1'
#
loop_
_entity.id
_entity.type
_entity.pdbx_description
1 polymer ?
#
loop_
_entity_poly.entity_id
_entity_poly.type
_entity_poly.pdbx_seq_one_letter_code
_entity_poly.pdbx_strand_id
1 'polypeptide(L)'
;FLIVLRITNWPHNGKKFNFWVNLPMFDPTTGGDVVDRLERDSRFNVALGFMLPFLTPAIVKVASGFFGSISVINDMTMIWTITARAFLPASLFMRGIAMQRLADMIKEQRARHVALHGEDGLQPV
;
A
#
# COMPACT_ATOMS: atom_id res chain seq x y z
N PHE A 1 6.26 8.66 8.01
CA PHE A 1 6.44 7.71 6.89
C PHE A 1 7.01 8.36 5.63
N LEU A 2 6.32 9.32 5.01
CA LEU A 2 6.77 9.95 3.74
C LEU A 2 8.19 10.55 3.80
N ILE A 3 8.54 11.23 4.91
CA ILE A 3 9.88 11.76 5.14
C ILE A 3 10.94 10.66 5.10
N VAL A 4 10.67 9.51 5.73
CA VAL A 4 11.58 8.34 5.74
C VAL A 4 11.78 7.81 4.32
N LEU A 5 10.71 7.68 3.53
CA LEU A 5 10.82 7.26 2.13
C LEU A 5 11.60 8.26 1.28
N ARG A 6 11.54 9.55 1.62
CA ARG A 6 12.29 10.59 0.90
C ARG A 6 13.77 10.54 1.22
N ILE A 7 14.13 10.38 2.49
CA ILE A 7 15.53 10.33 2.96
C ILE A 7 16.21 9.02 2.54
N THR A 8 15.51 7.90 2.62
CA THR A 8 16.07 6.58 2.28
C THR A 8 16.08 6.28 0.77
N ASN A 9 15.51 7.18 -0.04
CA ASN A 9 15.28 7.02 -1.47
C ASN A 9 14.57 5.69 -1.85
N TRP A 10 13.80 5.12 -0.93
CA TRP A 10 13.09 3.87 -1.15
C TRP A 10 12.06 4.00 -2.27
N PRO A 11 11.96 3.03 -3.20
CA PRO A 11 12.64 1.73 -3.28
C PRO A 11 13.99 1.71 -4.04
N HIS A 12 14.47 2.85 -4.54
CA HIS A 12 15.62 2.98 -5.45
C HIS A 12 17.00 2.96 -4.76
N ASN A 13 17.18 2.15 -3.70
CA ASN A 13 18.36 2.19 -2.82
C ASN A 13 19.62 1.53 -3.43
N GLY A 14 19.72 1.46 -4.77
CA GLY A 14 20.80 0.79 -5.48
C GLY A 14 20.79 -0.74 -5.40
N LYS A 15 19.85 -1.34 -4.67
CA LYS A 15 19.70 -2.81 -4.57
C LYS A 15 18.66 -3.31 -5.57
N LYS A 16 18.92 -4.46 -6.21
CA LYS A 16 17.94 -5.15 -7.05
C LYS A 16 16.73 -5.55 -6.19
N PHE A 17 15.54 -5.12 -6.59
CA PHE A 17 14.31 -5.41 -5.86
C PHE A 17 13.84 -6.83 -6.17
N ASN A 18 13.92 -7.73 -5.19
CA ASN A 18 13.39 -9.09 -5.31
C ASN A 18 11.97 -9.15 -4.73
N PHE A 19 11.00 -9.45 -5.57
CA PHE A 19 9.58 -9.51 -5.19
C PHE A 19 9.28 -10.58 -4.14
N TRP A 20 9.86 -11.77 -4.23
CA TRP A 20 9.62 -12.84 -3.26
C TRP A 20 10.13 -12.50 -1.86
N VAL A 21 11.24 -11.76 -1.77
CA VAL A 21 11.84 -11.36 -0.49
C VAL A 21 11.14 -10.15 0.11
N ASN A 22 10.82 -9.14 -0.71
CA ASN A 22 10.26 -7.88 -0.23
C ASN A 22 8.73 -7.85 -0.20
N LEU A 23 8.08 -8.70 -0.99
CA LEU A 23 6.63 -8.92 -1.01
C LEU A 23 6.33 -10.43 -0.98
N PRO A 24 6.46 -11.10 0.17
CA PRO A 24 6.23 -12.54 0.28
C PRO A 24 4.79 -12.96 -0.06
N MET A 25 3.83 -12.05 0.06
CA MET A 25 2.42 -12.30 -0.27
C MET A 25 2.08 -11.99 -1.73
N PHE A 26 3.06 -11.56 -2.53
CA PHE A 26 2.86 -11.16 -3.92
C PHE A 26 3.43 -12.23 -4.85
N ASP A 27 2.56 -12.89 -5.61
CA ASP A 27 2.97 -13.83 -6.64
C ASP A 27 3.13 -13.10 -7.99
N PRO A 28 4.37 -12.95 -8.49
CA PRO A 28 4.64 -12.30 -9.78
C PRO A 28 4.31 -13.20 -10.99
N THR A 29 3.95 -14.47 -10.78
CA THR A 29 3.76 -15.47 -11.84
C THR A 29 2.29 -15.77 -12.16
N THR A 30 1.35 -15.34 -11.30
CA THR A 30 -0.08 -15.47 -11.64
C THR A 30 -0.41 -14.51 -12.78
N GLY A 31 -0.64 -15.04 -13.99
CA GLY A 31 -0.79 -14.29 -15.24
C GLY A 31 -1.52 -12.94 -15.14
N GLY A 32 -0.83 -11.87 -15.54
CA GLY A 32 -1.30 -10.48 -15.56
C GLY A 32 -0.14 -9.50 -15.35
N ASP A 33 -0.31 -8.23 -15.72
CA ASP A 33 0.73 -7.23 -15.45
C ASP A 33 0.81 -6.99 -13.93
N VAL A 34 1.99 -7.29 -13.37
CA VAL A 34 2.38 -7.00 -11.99
C VAL A 34 2.07 -5.55 -11.63
N VAL A 35 2.38 -4.61 -12.53
CA VAL A 35 2.23 -3.18 -12.30
C VAL A 35 0.76 -2.80 -12.09
N ASP A 36 -0.14 -3.26 -12.96
CA ASP A 36 -1.57 -2.97 -12.87
C ASP A 36 -2.18 -3.47 -11.56
N ARG A 37 -1.72 -4.64 -11.09
CA ARG A 37 -2.15 -5.19 -9.80
C ARG A 37 -1.66 -4.33 -8.63
N LEU A 38 -0.39 -3.94 -8.62
CA LEU A 38 0.16 -3.06 -7.58
C LEU A 38 -0.57 -1.71 -7.52
N GLU A 39 -0.88 -1.12 -8.66
CA GLU A 39 -1.63 0.14 -8.70
C GLU A 39 -3.07 -0.02 -8.21
N ARG A 40 -3.76 -1.08 -8.64
CA ARG A 40 -5.12 -1.37 -8.17
C ARG A 40 -5.15 -1.59 -6.66
N ASP A 41 -4.24 -2.40 -6.15
CA ASP A 41 -4.15 -2.71 -4.72
C ASP A 41 -3.74 -1.48 -3.93
N SER A 42 -2.86 -0.64 -4.47
CA SER A 42 -2.50 0.64 -3.87
C SER A 42 -3.72 1.54 -3.69
N ARG A 43 -4.46 1.77 -4.79
CA ARG A 43 -5.67 2.60 -4.78
C ARG A 43 -6.71 2.05 -3.81
N PHE A 44 -6.88 0.73 -3.77
CA PHE A 44 -7.79 0.09 -2.81
C PHE A 44 -7.35 0.32 -1.36
N ASN A 45 -6.07 0.15 -1.05
CA ASN A 45 -5.55 0.36 0.31
C ASN A 45 -5.66 1.83 0.74
N VAL A 46 -5.36 2.78 -0.14
CA VAL A 46 -5.50 4.22 0.13
C VAL A 46 -6.97 4.60 0.33
N ALA A 47 -7.86 4.13 -0.54
CA ALA A 47 -9.30 4.39 -0.44
C ALA A 47 -9.88 3.79 0.85
N LEU A 48 -9.54 2.54 1.18
CA LEU A 48 -9.94 1.91 2.45
C LEU A 48 -9.40 2.66 3.66
N GLY A 49 -8.12 3.03 3.63
CA GLY A 49 -7.49 3.80 4.70
C GLY A 49 -8.19 5.14 4.94
N PHE A 50 -8.61 5.82 3.87
CA PHE A 50 -9.42 7.02 3.97
C PHE A 50 -10.82 6.75 4.52
N MET A 51 -11.45 5.64 4.13
CA MET A 51 -12.84 5.32 4.47
C MET A 51 -13.00 4.81 5.92
N LEU A 52 -12.00 4.12 6.47
CA LEU A 52 -12.02 3.50 7.81
C LEU A 52 -12.34 4.46 8.98
N PRO A 53 -11.73 5.66 9.07
CA PRO A 53 -12.10 6.64 10.09
C PRO A 53 -13.59 7.00 10.09
N PHE A 54 -14.20 7.06 8.90
CA PHE A 54 -15.62 7.36 8.73
C PHE A 54 -16.54 6.16 8.99
N LEU A 55 -16.04 4.93 8.86
CA LEU A 55 -16.77 3.74 9.30
C LEU A 55 -16.82 3.60 10.82
N THR A 56 -15.87 4.23 11.54
CA THR A 56 -15.75 4.06 13.00
C THR A 56 -17.03 4.46 13.74
N PRO A 57 -17.66 5.63 13.51
CA PRO A 57 -18.94 5.97 14.14
C PRO A 57 -20.07 5.00 13.79
N ALA A 58 -20.09 4.47 12.56
CA ALA A 58 -21.09 3.51 12.12
C ALA A 58 -20.94 2.17 12.87
N ILE A 59 -19.70 1.67 13.00
CA ILE A 59 -19.39 0.45 13.75
C ILE A 59 -19.79 0.61 15.22
N VAL A 60 -19.46 1.75 15.84
CA VAL A 60 -19.83 2.03 17.24
C VAL A 60 -21.36 2.04 17.41
N LYS A 61 -22.10 2.67 16.49
CA LYS A 61 -23.56 2.72 16.51
C LYS A 61 -24.22 1.34 16.35
N VAL A 62 -23.65 0.49 15.51
CA VAL A 62 -24.13 -0.89 15.32
C VAL A 62 -23.83 -1.72 16.57
N ALA A 63 -22.61 -1.65 17.09
CA ALA A 63 -22.19 -2.38 18.28
C ALA A 63 -23.03 -2.00 19.52
N SER A 64 -23.35 -0.72 19.72
CA SER A 64 -24.20 -0.29 20.84
C SER A 64 -25.63 -0.82 20.74
N GLY A 65 -26.13 -1.08 19.53
CA GLY A 65 -27.43 -1.72 19.30
C GLY A 65 -27.46 -3.22 19.63
N PHE A 66 -26.34 -3.94 19.45
CA PHE A 66 -26.24 -5.38 19.73
C PHE A 66 -25.85 -5.71 21.16
N PHE A 67 -24.93 -4.95 21.75
CA PHE A 67 -24.36 -5.25 23.07
C PHE A 67 -24.96 -4.39 24.20
N GLY A 68 -25.95 -3.54 23.89
CA GLY A 68 -26.41 -2.49 24.80
C GLY A 68 -25.33 -1.42 25.03
N SER A 69 -25.65 -0.37 25.79
CA SER A 69 -24.71 0.71 26.13
C SER A 69 -23.64 0.26 27.15
N ILE A 70 -23.19 -1.01 27.09
CA ILE A 70 -22.14 -1.57 27.94
C ILE A 70 -20.86 -0.77 27.70
N SER A 71 -20.65 0.18 28.59
CA SER A 71 -19.48 1.01 28.82
C SER A 71 -18.46 1.06 27.67
N VAL A 72 -18.85 1.73 26.58
CA VAL A 72 -17.88 2.34 25.64
C VAL A 72 -17.03 3.42 26.36
N ILE A 73 -17.36 3.70 27.63
CA ILE A 73 -16.77 4.68 28.54
C ILE A 73 -15.65 4.06 29.39
N ASN A 74 -15.41 2.74 29.32
CA ASN A 74 -14.23 2.16 29.97
C ASN A 74 -12.95 2.68 29.29
N ASP A 75 -12.05 3.27 30.08
CA ASP A 75 -10.77 3.82 29.62
C ASP A 75 -10.00 2.86 28.70
N MET A 76 -10.04 1.56 29.00
CA MET A 76 -9.39 0.53 28.19
C MET A 76 -10.02 0.42 26.79
N THR A 77 -11.35 0.41 26.68
CA THR A 77 -12.07 0.37 25.39
C THR A 77 -11.76 1.61 24.55
N MET A 78 -11.65 2.78 25.18
CA MET A 78 -11.33 4.02 24.49
C MET A 78 -9.90 4.03 23.96
N ILE A 79 -8.92 3.56 24.76
CA ILE A 79 -7.51 3.42 24.32
C ILE A 79 -7.41 2.50 23.12
N TRP A 80 -8.03 1.31 23.19
CA TRP A 80 -8.00 0.34 22.08
C TRP A 80 -8.72 0.87 20.84
N THR A 81 -9.84 1.57 21.01
CA THR A 81 -10.59 2.17 19.89
C THR A 81 -9.76 3.23 19.18
N ILE A 82 -9.13 4.15 19.92
CA ILE A 82 -8.28 5.19 19.36
C ILE A 82 -7.04 4.58 18.69
N THR A 83 -6.41 3.60 19.34
CA THR A 83 -5.22 2.93 18.81
C THR A 83 -5.55 2.19 17.52
N ALA A 84 -6.60 1.37 17.50
CA ALA A 84 -7.02 0.62 16.32
C ALA A 84 -7.39 1.57 15.17
N ARG A 85 -8.26 2.56 15.42
CA ARG A 85 -8.72 3.49 14.37
C ARG A 85 -7.62 4.42 13.86
N ALA A 86 -6.55 4.67 14.62
CA ALA A 86 -5.41 5.44 14.13
C ALA A 86 -4.43 4.55 13.37
N PHE A 87 -4.13 3.37 13.91
CA PHE A 87 -3.13 2.46 13.38
C PHE A 87 -3.58 1.77 12.09
N LEU A 88 -4.83 1.31 12.00
CA LEU A 88 -5.34 0.60 10.82
C LEU A 88 -5.29 1.50 9.57
N PRO A 89 -5.91 2.70 9.55
CA PRO A 89 -5.80 3.64 8.44
C PRO A 89 -4.35 3.99 8.10
N ALA A 90 -3.53 4.30 9.10
CA ALA A 90 -2.13 4.64 8.88
C ALA A 90 -1.38 3.50 8.19
N SER A 91 -1.57 2.25 8.63
CA SER A 91 -0.93 1.08 8.04
C SER A 91 -1.34 0.86 6.58
N LEU A 92 -2.62 1.09 6.25
CA LEU A 92 -3.14 0.98 4.88
C LEU A 92 -2.62 2.09 3.98
N PHE A 93 -2.55 3.33 4.47
CA PHE A 93 -1.92 4.42 3.73
C PHE A 93 -0.45 4.13 3.45
N MET A 94 0.31 3.69 4.46
CA MET A 94 1.73 3.36 4.28
C MET A 94 1.91 2.25 3.25
N ARG A 95 1.10 1.19 3.34
CA ARG A 95 1.12 0.07 2.39
C ARG A 95 0.72 0.51 0.98
N GLY A 96 -0.36 1.27 0.85
CA GLY A 96 -0.82 1.78 -0.44
C GLY A 96 0.23 2.65 -1.13
N ILE A 97 0.78 3.64 -0.41
CA ILE A 97 1.82 4.53 -0.95
C ILE A 97 3.08 3.74 -1.33
N ALA A 98 3.48 2.75 -0.53
CA ALA A 98 4.62 1.89 -0.85
C ALA A 98 4.40 1.09 -2.14
N MET A 99 3.21 0.51 -2.33
CA MET A 99 2.86 -0.24 -3.53
C MET A 99 2.79 0.66 -4.78
N GLN A 100 2.29 1.89 -4.65
CA GLN A 100 2.27 2.86 -5.75
C GLN A 100 3.69 3.20 -6.22
N ARG A 101 4.57 3.58 -5.28
CA ARG A 101 5.97 3.91 -5.60
C ARG A 101 6.74 2.74 -6.22
N LEU A 102 6.39 1.52 -5.82
CA LEU A 102 6.97 0.31 -6.40
C LEU A 102 6.50 0.11 -7.85
N ALA A 103 5.21 0.31 -8.13
CA ALA A 103 4.68 0.28 -9.49
C ALA A 103 5.36 1.32 -10.39
N ASP A 104 5.51 2.56 -9.90
CA ASP A 104 6.17 3.66 -10.63
C ASP A 104 7.63 3.30 -10.96
N MET A 105 8.38 2.78 -9.99
CA MET A 105 9.76 2.30 -10.22
C MET A 105 9.82 1.24 -11.33
N ILE A 106 8.90 0.27 -11.33
CA ILE A 106 8.89 -0.81 -12.34
C ILE A 106 8.57 -0.23 -13.72
N LYS A 107 7.60 0.70 -13.82
CA LYS A 107 7.28 1.39 -15.08
C LYS A 107 8.50 2.12 -15.63
N GLU A 108 9.20 2.87 -14.80
CA GLU A 108 10.43 3.56 -15.20
C GLU A 108 11.55 2.59 -15.61
N GLN A 109 11.74 1.49 -14.87
CA GLN A 109 12.72 0.46 -15.22
C GLN A 109 12.42 -0.19 -16.56
N ARG A 110 11.15 -0.50 -16.86
CA ARG A 110 10.72 -1.03 -18.16
C ARG A 110 10.95 -0.01 -19.28
N ALA A 111 10.60 1.26 -19.07
CA ALA A 111 10.83 2.32 -20.05
C ALA A 111 12.33 2.48 -20.37
N ARG A 112 13.20 2.46 -19.36
CA ARG A 112 14.66 2.49 -19.55
C ARG A 112 15.18 1.28 -20.30
N HIS A 113 14.68 0.08 -19.99
CA HIS A 113 15.07 -1.15 -20.67
C HIS A 113 14.67 -1.14 -22.15
N VAL A 114 13.46 -0.65 -22.46
CA VAL A 114 12.99 -0.48 -23.86
C VAL A 114 13.86 0.53 -24.60
N ALA A 115 14.22 1.67 -23.98
CA ALA A 115 15.09 2.66 -24.61
C ALA A 115 16.48 2.10 -24.91
N LEU A 116 17.10 1.39 -23.95
CA LEU A 116 18.44 0.81 -24.11
C LEU A 116 18.51 -0.31 -25.17
N HIS A 117 17.48 -1.14 -25.29
CA HIS A 117 17.47 -2.28 -26.22
C HIS A 117 16.71 -2.03 -27.53
N GLY A 118 15.93 -0.96 -27.62
CA GLY A 118 15.27 -0.53 -28.85
C GLY A 118 16.23 0.11 -29.86
N GLU A 119 17.33 0.69 -29.39
CA GLU A 119 18.35 1.30 -30.25
C GLU A 119 19.31 0.27 -30.88
N ASP A 120 19.55 -0.88 -30.23
CA ASP A 120 20.40 -1.97 -30.75
C ASP A 120 19.73 -2.76 -31.92
N GLY A 121 18.41 -2.63 -32.10
CA GLY A 121 17.66 -3.29 -33.18
C GLY A 121 17.63 -2.52 -34.51
N LEU A 122 18.24 -1.32 -34.57
CA LEU A 122 18.24 -0.43 -35.75
C LEU A 122 19.61 -0.34 -36.44
N GLN A 123 20.52 -1.29 -36.21
CA GLN A 123 21.74 -1.36 -37.02
C GLN A 123 21.37 -1.75 -38.47
N PRO A 124 21.58 -0.87 -39.46
CA PRO A 124 21.39 -1.24 -40.86
C PRO A 124 22.54 -2.18 -41.24
N VAL A 125 22.20 -3.37 -41.73
CA VAL A 125 23.12 -4.29 -42.41
C VAL A 125 23.53 -3.78 -43.78
#